data_AF-A0A418GJB7-F1
#
_entry.id   AF-A0A418GJB7-F1
#
_cell.length_a   1.000
_cell.length_b   1.000
_cell.length_c   1.000
_cell.angle_alpha   90.00
_cell.angle_beta   90.00
_cell.angle_gamma   90.00
#
_symmetry.space_group_name_H-M   'P 1'
#
loop_
_entity.id
_entity.type
_entity.pdbx_description
1 polymer ?
#
loop_
_entity_poly.entity_id
_entity_poly.type
_entity_poly.pdbx_seq_one_letter_code
_entity_poly.pdbx_strand_id
1 'polypeptide(L)' 'MMKLMFASDIHGSLPATERVLELFVQSGAQWLVILGDVLNHGPRNALPEGYAPAKVAERLNEVAHKVIAVRGNCDSEVDQ' A
#
# COMPACT_ATOMS: atom_id res chain seq x y z
N MET A 1 -5.37 -24.86 -1.80
CA MET A 1 -4.03 -24.24 -1.78
C MET A 1 -4.16 -22.80 -1.30
N MET A 2 -3.24 -22.28 -0.49
CA MET A 2 -3.24 -20.87 -0.06
C MET A 2 -2.49 -20.01 -1.10
N LYS A 3 -2.99 -18.82 -1.40
CA LYS A 3 -2.38 -17.86 -2.34
C LYS A 3 -2.32 -16.47 -1.72
N LEU A 4 -1.13 -15.89 -1.73
CA LEU A 4 -0.83 -14.57 -1.19
C LEU A 4 -0.30 -13.68 -2.33
N MET A 5 -0.54 -12.37 -2.21
CA MET A 5 0.11 -11.35 -3.03
C MET A 5 0.89 -10.40 -2.12
N PHE A 6 2.07 -9.97 -2.57
CA PHE A 6 2.95 -9.09 -1.81
C PHE A 6 3.10 -7.75 -2.52
N ALA A 7 3.10 -6.68 -1.73
CA ALA A 7 3.45 -5.32 -2.14
C ALA A 7 4.34 -4.68 -1.06
N SER A 8 5.19 -3.72 -1.45
CA SER A 8 6.14 -3.05 -0.57
C SER A 8 6.43 -1.66 -1.10
N ASP A 9 6.86 -0.74 -0.23
CA ASP A 9 7.43 0.57 -0.59
C ASP A 9 6.50 1.39 -1.49
N ILE A 10 5.21 1.44 -1.13
CA ILE A 10 4.18 2.18 -1.88
C ILE A 10 4.48 3.68 -1.84
N HIS A 11 4.98 4.18 -0.71
CA HIS A 11 5.43 5.56 -0.51
C HIS A 11 4.41 6.62 -0.96
N GLY A 12 3.11 6.35 -0.82
CA GLY A 12 2.03 7.26 -1.19
C GLY A 12 1.79 7.42 -2.70
N SER A 13 2.36 6.55 -3.55
CA SER A 13 2.08 6.55 -5.00
C SER A 13 0.69 5.98 -5.30
N LEU A 14 -0.23 6.85 -5.75
CA LEU A 14 -1.58 6.43 -6.12
C LEU A 14 -1.60 5.51 -7.36
N PRO A 15 -0.88 5.79 -8.46
CA PRO A 15 -0.86 4.91 -9.64
C PRO A 15 -0.38 3.50 -9.30
N ALA A 16 0.65 3.38 -8.45
CA ALA A 16 1.15 2.08 -8.00
C ALA A 16 0.10 1.35 -7.14
N THR A 17 -0.56 2.07 -6.24
CA THR A 17 -1.63 1.50 -5.38
C THR A 17 -2.78 0.95 -6.21
N GLU A 18 -3.30 1.72 -7.17
CA GLU A 18 -4.40 1.28 -8.03
C GLU A 18 -4.01 0.04 -8.84
N ARG A 19 -2.77 0.01 -9.36
CA ARG A 19 -2.27 -1.15 -10.09
C ARG A 19 -2.11 -2.39 -9.20
N VAL A 20 -1.63 -2.23 -7.97
CA VAL A 20 -1.54 -3.32 -6.99
C VAL A 20 -2.92 -3.88 -6.67
N LEU A 21 -3.92 -3.02 -6.46
CA LEU A 21 -5.29 -3.46 -6.16
C LEU A 21 -5.94 -4.20 -7.34
N GLU A 22 -5.74 -3.72 -8.57
CA GLU A 22 -6.22 -4.38 -9.77
C GLU A 22 -5.62 -5.79 -9.91
N LEU A 23 -4.29 -5.90 -9.75
CA LEU A 23 -3.58 -7.17 -9.78
C LEU A 23 -3.99 -8.10 -8.64
N PHE A 24 -4.26 -7.55 -7.45
CA PHE A 24 -4.74 -8.32 -6.31
C PHE A 24 -6.08 -8.99 -6.62
N VAL A 25 -7.04 -8.24 -7.18
CA VAL A 25 -8.34 -8.77 -7.61
C VAL A 25 -8.15 -9.86 -8.67
N GLN A 26 -7.37 -9.60 -9.71
CA GLN A 26 -7.12 -10.56 -10.79
C GLN A 26 -6.41 -11.83 -10.32
N SER A 27 -5.55 -11.72 -9.31
CA SER A 27 -4.76 -12.85 -8.81
C SER A 27 -5.61 -13.90 -8.11
N GLY A 28 -6.78 -13.54 -7.58
CA GLY A 28 -7.57 -14.41 -6.70
C GLY A 28 -6.85 -14.76 -5.39
N ALA A 29 -5.84 -13.98 -4.98
CA ALA A 29 -5.17 -14.16 -3.71
C ALA A 29 -6.13 -13.92 -2.54
N GLN A 30 -5.92 -14.64 -1.44
CA GLN A 30 -6.75 -14.53 -0.24
C GLN A 30 -6.39 -13.29 0.58
N TRP A 31 -5.10 -12.94 0.58
CA TRP A 31 -4.56 -11.83 1.36
C TRP A 31 -3.59 -10.99 0.52
N LEU A 32 -3.66 -9.67 0.73
CA LEU A 32 -2.66 -8.72 0.28
C LEU A 32 -1.71 -8.44 1.45
N VAL A 33 -0.46 -8.86 1.32
CA VAL A 33 0.58 -8.66 2.32
C VAL A 33 1.39 -7.41 1.97
N ILE A 34 1.33 -6.39 2.81
CA ILE A 34 2.04 -5.11 2.62
C ILE A 34 3.25 -5.04 3.55
N LEU A 35 4.44 -4.88 2.98
CA LEU A 35 5.72 -4.95 3.70
C LEU A 35 6.25 -3.58 4.18
N GLY A 36 5.33 -2.66 4.48
CA GLY A 36 5.64 -1.35 5.05
C GLY A 36 5.85 -0.23 4.03
N ASP A 37 6.13 0.96 4.56
CA ASP A 37 6.41 2.21 3.84
C ASP A 37 5.26 2.59 2.90
N VAL A 38 4.09 2.81 3.49
CA VAL A 38 2.81 2.87 2.77
C VAL A 38 2.50 4.27 2.25
N LEU A 39 2.58 5.29 3.11
CA LEU A 39 2.05 6.64 2.83
C LEU A 39 3.13 7.72 2.73
N ASN A 40 4.10 7.69 3.64
CA ASN A 40 5.17 8.67 3.68
C ASN A 40 6.17 8.38 2.54
N HIS A 41 6.54 9.40 1.77
CA HIS A 41 7.54 9.22 0.70
C HIS A 41 8.94 8.92 1.25
N GLY A 42 9.20 9.27 2.52
CA GLY A 42 10.50 9.12 3.15
C GLY A 42 11.40 10.34 2.92
N PRO A 43 12.02 10.92 3.95
CA PRO A 43 12.72 12.21 3.87
C PRO A 43 13.95 12.21 2.95
N ARG A 44 14.44 11.03 2.54
CA ARG A 44 15.59 10.86 1.65
C ARG A 44 15.20 10.64 0.19
N ASN A 45 13.91 10.52 -0.11
CA ASN A 45 13.40 10.19 -1.43
C ASN A 45 12.74 11.42 -2.07
N ALA A 46 12.86 11.52 -3.38
CA ALA A 46 11.98 12.41 -4.16
C ALA A 46 10.52 11.93 -4.03
N LEU A 47 9.57 12.83 -4.31
CA LEU A 47 8.17 12.42 -4.39
C LEU A 47 7.99 11.39 -5.52
N PRO A 48 7.32 10.26 -5.27
CA PRO A 48 7.02 9.31 -6.34
C PRO A 48 5.99 9.89 -7.30
N GLU A 49 5.89 9.27 -8.48
CA GLU A 49 4.85 9.62 -9.44
C GLU A 49 3.45 9.47 -8.82
N GLY A 50 2.62 10.50 -9.01
CA GLY A 50 1.25 10.52 -8.49
C GLY A 50 1.17 10.46 -6.96
N TYR A 51 2.13 11.08 -6.25
CA TYR A 51 2.12 11.15 -4.79
C TYR A 51 0.82 11.76 -4.25
N ALA A 52 -0.04 10.92 -3.68
CA ALA A 52 -1.33 11.30 -3.11
C ALA A 52 -1.69 10.41 -1.90
N PRO A 53 -1.00 10.55 -0.74
CA PRO A 53 -1.16 9.66 0.41
C PRO A 53 -2.59 9.51 0.92
N ALA A 54 -3.37 10.60 0.96
CA ALA A 54 -4.76 10.56 1.39
C ALA A 54 -5.60 9.62 0.49
N LYS A 55 -5.44 9.72 -0.83
CA LYS A 55 -6.12 8.83 -1.78
C LYS A 55 -5.63 7.40 -1.67
N VAL A 56 -4.32 7.18 -1.43
CA VAL A 56 -3.79 5.84 -1.18
C VAL A 56 -4.47 5.19 0.03
N ALA A 57 -4.64 5.94 1.13
CA ALA A 57 -5.34 5.45 2.31
C ALA A 57 -6.80 5.10 2.01
N GLU A 58 -7.53 5.96 1.27
CA GLU A 58 -8.90 5.67 0.81
C GLU A 58 -8.95 4.36 0.00
N ARG A 59 -8.08 4.21 -1.00
CA ARG A 59 -8.05 3.02 -1.87
C ARG A 59 -7.70 1.74 -1.11
N LEU A 60 -6.70 1.77 -0.23
CA LEU A 60 -6.32 0.60 0.57
C LEU A 60 -7.42 0.20 1.56
N ASN A 61 -8.17 1.17 2.10
CA ASN A 61 -9.28 0.90 3.01
C ASN A 61 -10.43 0.11 2.35
N GLU A 62 -10.62 0.21 1.02
CA GLU A 62 -11.61 -0.58 0.27
C GLU A 62 -11.40 -2.10 0.45
N VAL A 63 -10.15 -2.52 0.71
CA VAL A 63 -9.77 -3.92 0.87
C VAL A 63 -9.17 -4.23 2.24
N ALA A 64 -9.29 -3.33 3.23
CA ALA A 64 -8.65 -3.47 4.55
C ALA A 64 -8.92 -4.83 5.23
N HIS A 65 -10.12 -5.38 5.05
CA HIS A 65 -10.51 -6.71 5.55
C HIS A 65 -9.69 -7.89 4.99
N LYS A 66 -8.86 -7.66 3.96
CA LYS A 66 -7.95 -8.65 3.35
C LYS A 66 -6.47 -8.24 3.39
N VAL A 67 -6.14 -7.17 4.12
CA VAL A 67 -4.76 -6.69 4.23
C VAL A 67 -4.11 -7.25 5.48
N ILE A 68 -2.90 -7.76 5.32
CA ILE A 68 -1.97 -8.05 6.42
C ILE A 68 -0.76 -7.15 6.20
N ALA A 69 -0.45 -6.27 7.14
CA ALA A 69 0.64 -5.32 6.98
C ALA A 69 1.64 -5.39 8.14
N VAL A 70 2.88 -5.05 7.84
CA VAL A 70 3.93 -4.81 8.83
C VAL A 70 4.44 -3.38 8.69
N ARG A 71 4.94 -2.82 9.80
CA ARG A 71 5.44 -1.45 9.84
C ARG A 71 6.81 -1.34 9.15
N GLY A 72 6.93 -0.42 8.19
CA GLY A 72 8.19 0.03 7.61
C GLY A 72 8.82 1.19 8.38
N ASN A 73 10.01 1.65 7.99
CA ASN A 73 10.72 2.73 8.70
C ASN A 73 10.18 4.13 8.41
N CYS A 74 9.41 4.32 7.34
CA CYS A 74 8.77 5.59 7.00
C CYS A 74 7.35 5.69 7.57
N ASP A 75 6.78 4.59 8.05
CA ASP A 75 5.47 4.55 8.68
C ASP A 75 5.50 5.12 10.10
N SER A 76 4.47 5.89 10.46
CA SER A 76 4.34 6.55 11.75
C SER A 76 2.88 6.70 12.14
N GLU A 77 2.63 6.88 13.44
CA GLU A 77 1.35 7.41 13.91
C GLU A 77 1.21 8.84 13.38
N VAL A 78 0.02 9.20 12.94
CA VAL A 78 -0.32 10.55 12.48
C VAL A 78 -1.62 10.96 13.13
N ASP A 79 -1.76 12.25 13.41
CA ASP A 79 -3.02 12.81 13.86
C ASP A 79 -4.03 12.73 12.71
N GLN A 80 -5.18 12.09 12.96
CA GLN A 80 -6.28 11.93 11.99
C GLN A 80 -7.37 12.97 12.22
#